data_AF-A0A3B8LK51-F1
#
_entry.id   AF-A0A3B8LK51-F1
#
_cell.length_a   1.000
_cell.length_b   1.000
_cell.length_c   1.000
_cell.angle_alpha   90.00
_cell.angle_beta   90.00
_cell.angle_gamma   90.00
#
_symmetry.space_group_name_H-M   'P 1'
#
loop_
_entity.id
_entity.type
_entity.pdbx_description
1 polymer ?
#
loop_
_entity_poly.entity_id
_entity_poly.type
_entity_poly.pdbx_seq_one_letter_code
_entity_poly.pdbx_strand_id
1 'polypeptide(L)'
;MVQSLMDQHTLRTYLDEQNARPLLYLLKAWARRHQLDKQAWGGIGGIAWAILAVAAHRACQLSPEMPLLQQVKKTFGWLAGDALKAGISLEGIPEETSSAIAIWTPTAPYVNSTRQVTHNTAKQLKRAFTSAHQIGEKESSEQNYWTALFTDLPTLQGDITVTLTLDTASALAQHNTIGALEKRALSWLNTLETTAHIECQSLHFTTHPMWSVQMTFINTHPSESIDTNAIQAALETLQQDLDTSLGQQPHTTFHYTF
;
A
#
# COMPACT_ATOMS: atom_id res chain seq x y z
N MET A 1 13.26 15.05 11.84
CA MET A 1 12.31 16.19 11.77
C MET A 1 12.71 17.20 10.71
N VAL A 2 13.94 17.73 10.72
CA VAL A 2 14.44 18.72 9.74
C VAL A 2 14.36 18.21 8.28
N GLN A 3 14.81 16.98 8.02
CA GLN A 3 14.79 16.43 6.66
C GLN A 3 13.37 16.28 6.07
N SER A 4 12.41 15.83 6.88
CA SER A 4 11.01 15.74 6.46
C SER A 4 10.43 17.10 6.07
N LEU A 5 10.89 18.19 6.68
CA LEU A 5 10.46 19.55 6.35
C LEU A 5 11.09 20.04 5.04
N MET A 6 12.36 19.69 4.80
CA MET A 6 13.06 20.00 3.54
C MET A 6 12.43 19.25 2.36
N ASP A 7 12.16 17.95 2.52
CA ASP A 7 11.45 17.16 1.51
C ASP A 7 10.06 17.73 1.23
N GLN A 8 9.31 18.12 2.27
CA GLN A 8 7.99 18.73 2.11
C GLN A 8 8.05 20.08 1.38
N HIS A 9 9.04 20.91 1.68
CA HIS A 9 9.22 22.19 1.00
C HIS A 9 9.56 21.98 -0.48
N THR A 10 10.57 21.17 -0.77
CA THR A 10 10.99 20.83 -2.14
C THR A 10 9.86 20.20 -2.95
N LEU A 11 9.13 19.23 -2.36
CA LEU A 11 7.99 18.61 -3.04
C LEU A 11 6.84 19.58 -3.27
N ARG A 12 6.59 20.51 -2.34
CA ARG A 12 5.59 21.56 -2.54
C ARG A 12 5.95 22.44 -3.73
N THR A 13 7.21 22.86 -3.83
CA THR A 13 7.71 23.62 -4.98
C THR A 13 7.49 22.84 -6.28
N TYR A 14 7.88 21.57 -6.34
CA TYR A 14 7.66 20.75 -7.52
C TYR A 14 6.19 20.55 -7.89
N LEU A 15 5.32 20.32 -6.90
CA LEU A 15 3.88 20.19 -7.11
C LEU A 15 3.25 21.48 -7.63
N ASP A 16 3.75 22.63 -7.19
CA ASP A 16 3.26 23.95 -7.59
C ASP A 16 3.75 24.32 -8.99
N GLU A 17 5.04 24.15 -9.27
CA GLU A 17 5.64 24.41 -10.58
C GLU A 17 5.02 23.55 -11.69
N GLN A 18 4.69 22.29 -11.39
CA GLN A 18 4.11 21.36 -12.35
C GLN A 18 2.59 21.32 -12.31
N ASN A 19 1.93 22.11 -11.44
CA ASN A 19 0.49 22.02 -11.20
C ASN A 19 -0.01 20.56 -10.97
N ALA A 20 0.80 19.74 -10.30
CA ALA A 20 0.56 18.30 -10.15
C ALA A 20 -0.34 17.96 -8.94
N ARG A 21 -0.81 18.96 -8.19
CA ARG A 21 -1.69 18.77 -7.01
C ARG A 21 -3.01 18.06 -7.34
N PRO A 22 -3.76 18.40 -8.42
CA PRO A 22 -5.00 17.70 -8.75
C PRO A 22 -4.77 16.21 -8.99
N LEU A 23 -3.70 15.88 -9.73
CA LEU A 23 -3.29 14.49 -9.96
C LEU A 23 -2.93 13.79 -8.65
N LEU A 24 -2.14 14.43 -7.78
CA LEU A 24 -1.79 13.87 -6.46
C LEU A 24 -3.05 13.58 -5.62
N TYR A 25 -3.98 14.53 -5.54
CA TYR A 25 -5.21 14.33 -4.75
C TYR A 25 -6.04 13.18 -5.31
N LEU A 26 -6.14 13.05 -6.63
CA LEU A 26 -6.86 11.97 -7.25
C LEU A 26 -6.18 10.61 -7.03
N LEU A 27 -4.86 10.53 -7.22
CA LEU A 27 -4.08 9.32 -6.95
C LEU A 27 -4.22 8.88 -5.48
N LYS A 28 -4.20 9.82 -4.53
CA LYS A 28 -4.40 9.49 -3.11
C LYS A 28 -5.83 9.07 -2.81
N ALA A 29 -6.84 9.71 -3.41
CA ALA A 29 -8.22 9.29 -3.26
C ALA A 29 -8.42 7.86 -3.79
N TRP A 30 -7.88 7.58 -4.98
CA TRP A 30 -7.87 6.24 -5.58
C TRP A 30 -7.13 5.24 -4.69
N ALA A 31 -5.90 5.55 -4.26
CA ALA A 31 -5.10 4.67 -3.42
C ALA A 31 -5.79 4.36 -2.09
N ARG A 32 -6.50 5.31 -1.47
CA ARG A 32 -7.28 5.07 -0.25
C ARG A 32 -8.48 4.19 -0.50
N ARG A 33 -9.20 4.43 -1.61
CA ARG A 33 -10.34 3.60 -2.01
C ARG A 33 -9.94 2.13 -2.16
N HIS A 34 -8.76 1.91 -2.72
CA HIS A 34 -8.15 0.59 -2.96
C HIS A 34 -7.23 0.13 -1.84
N GLN A 35 -7.16 0.87 -0.74
CA GLN A 35 -6.41 0.53 0.48
C GLN A 35 -4.89 0.35 0.30
N LEU A 36 -4.33 1.03 -0.69
CA LEU A 36 -2.91 1.07 -1.03
C LEU A 36 -2.15 2.21 -0.31
N ASP A 37 -2.85 3.19 0.27
CA ASP A 37 -2.29 4.29 1.08
C ASP A 37 -2.11 3.86 2.56
N LYS A 38 -1.33 2.78 2.77
CA LYS A 38 -1.11 2.13 4.08
C LYS A 38 0.37 1.72 4.26
N GLN A 39 1.24 2.71 4.45
CA GLN A 39 2.69 2.49 4.50
C GLN A 39 3.11 1.40 5.52
N ALA A 40 2.52 1.43 6.72
CA ALA A 40 2.76 0.47 7.78
C ALA A 40 2.47 -1.00 7.40
N TRP A 41 1.66 -1.23 6.37
CA TRP A 41 1.27 -2.55 5.87
C TRP A 41 1.86 -2.83 4.48
N GLY A 42 2.92 -2.11 4.10
CA GLY A 42 3.61 -2.27 2.81
C GLY A 42 2.92 -1.58 1.64
N GLY A 43 1.98 -0.67 1.92
CA GLY A 43 1.47 0.29 0.94
C GLY A 43 2.43 1.46 0.67
N ILE A 44 1.96 2.41 -0.12
CA ILE A 44 2.71 3.62 -0.48
C ILE A 44 2.30 4.76 0.46
N GLY A 45 3.27 5.43 1.09
CA GLY A 45 3.02 6.56 1.99
C GLY A 45 2.80 7.89 1.27
N GLY A 46 2.33 8.90 2.00
CA GLY A 46 1.95 10.20 1.42
C GLY A 46 3.06 10.94 0.67
N ILE A 47 4.31 10.89 1.16
CA ILE A 47 5.49 11.49 0.48
C ILE A 47 5.77 10.76 -0.83
N ALA A 48 5.72 9.43 -0.82
CA ALA A 48 5.95 8.60 -1.99
C ALA A 48 4.89 8.86 -3.08
N TRP A 49 3.60 9.01 -2.72
CA TRP A 49 2.55 9.43 -3.66
C TRP A 49 2.81 10.81 -4.27
N ALA A 50 3.33 11.77 -3.50
CA ALA A 50 3.69 13.09 -4.01
C ALA A 50 4.84 13.00 -5.04
N ILE A 51 5.88 12.21 -4.73
CA ILE A 51 6.98 11.94 -5.66
C ILE A 51 6.46 11.29 -6.94
N LEU A 52 5.57 10.29 -6.83
CA LEU A 52 4.94 9.64 -7.99
C LEU A 52 4.18 10.61 -8.87
N ALA A 53 3.38 11.50 -8.30
CA ALA A 53 2.59 12.47 -9.06
C ALA A 53 3.49 13.41 -9.87
N VAL A 54 4.56 13.92 -9.26
CA VAL A 54 5.56 14.77 -9.93
C VAL A 54 6.35 13.99 -10.98
N ALA A 55 6.79 12.77 -10.65
CA ALA A 55 7.53 11.91 -11.58
C ALA A 55 6.67 11.53 -12.80
N ALA A 56 5.38 11.22 -12.60
CA ALA A 56 4.42 10.97 -13.66
C ALA A 56 4.24 12.19 -14.55
N HIS A 57 4.15 13.39 -13.96
CA HIS A 57 4.05 14.64 -14.72
C HIS A 57 5.24 14.82 -15.67
N ARG A 58 6.46 14.57 -15.19
CA ARG A 58 7.67 14.62 -16.03
C ARG A 58 7.73 13.50 -17.07
N ALA A 59 7.55 12.25 -16.65
CA ALA A 59 7.72 11.07 -17.49
C ALA A 59 6.64 10.98 -18.60
N CYS A 60 5.41 11.37 -18.28
CA CYS A 60 4.28 11.33 -19.22
C CYS A 60 4.09 12.64 -20.00
N GLN A 61 4.95 13.64 -19.77
CA GLN A 61 4.85 15.00 -20.33
C GLN A 61 3.44 15.56 -20.13
N LEU A 62 2.96 15.50 -18.89
CA LEU A 62 1.66 16.06 -18.54
C LEU A 62 1.74 17.59 -18.60
N SER A 63 0.58 18.23 -18.74
CA SER A 63 0.49 19.68 -18.74
C SER A 63 -0.79 20.14 -18.04
N PRO A 64 -0.82 21.37 -17.50
CA PRO A 64 -2.02 21.95 -16.91
C PRO A 64 -3.22 22.00 -17.87
N GLU A 65 -2.96 22.21 -19.16
CA GLU A 65 -3.96 22.27 -20.23
C GLU A 65 -4.54 20.88 -20.57
N MET A 66 -3.85 19.81 -20.20
CA MET A 66 -4.33 18.45 -20.47
C MET A 66 -5.50 18.13 -19.54
N PRO A 67 -6.64 17.61 -20.06
CA PRO A 67 -7.75 17.18 -19.21
C PRO A 67 -7.29 16.18 -18.15
N LEU A 68 -7.78 16.35 -16.91
CA LEU A 68 -7.35 15.53 -15.76
C LEU A 68 -7.53 14.03 -16.02
N LEU A 69 -8.62 13.64 -16.69
CA LEU A 69 -8.85 12.25 -17.12
C LEU A 69 -7.67 11.70 -17.94
N GLN A 70 -7.18 12.46 -18.91
CA GLN A 70 -6.07 12.03 -19.77
C GLN A 70 -4.75 11.97 -18.99
N GLN A 71 -4.52 12.93 -18.08
CA GLN A 71 -3.37 12.90 -17.17
C GLN A 71 -3.35 11.61 -16.33
N VAL A 72 -4.51 11.23 -15.79
CA VAL A 72 -4.67 10.04 -14.95
C VAL A 72 -4.50 8.76 -15.77
N LYS A 73 -5.11 8.65 -16.96
CA LYS A 73 -4.92 7.50 -17.85
C LYS A 73 -3.46 7.30 -18.25
N LYS A 74 -2.75 8.37 -18.64
CA LYS A 74 -1.32 8.32 -18.94
C LYS A 74 -0.49 7.90 -17.72
N THR A 75 -0.82 8.44 -16.54
CA THR A 75 -0.14 8.09 -15.29
C THR A 75 -0.28 6.61 -14.96
N PHE A 76 -1.48 6.03 -15.06
CA PHE A 76 -1.66 4.60 -14.83
C PHE A 76 -1.03 3.73 -15.90
N GLY A 77 -1.02 4.16 -17.17
CA GLY A 77 -0.26 3.47 -18.23
C GLY A 77 1.24 3.41 -17.93
N TRP A 78 1.81 4.51 -17.44
CA TRP A 78 3.21 4.55 -17.01
C TRP A 78 3.48 3.66 -15.77
N LEU A 79 2.61 3.72 -14.76
CA LEU A 79 2.74 2.92 -13.53
C LEU A 79 2.53 1.42 -13.75
N ALA A 80 1.70 1.02 -14.72
CA ALA A 80 1.48 -0.36 -15.11
C ALA A 80 2.65 -0.95 -15.92
N GLY A 81 3.50 -0.10 -16.49
CA GLY A 81 4.70 -0.49 -17.23
C GLY A 81 5.90 -0.79 -16.33
N ASP A 82 7.11 -0.64 -16.89
CA ASP A 82 8.36 -0.97 -16.20
C ASP A 82 8.90 0.15 -15.30
N ALA A 83 8.18 1.27 -15.18
CA ALA A 83 8.60 2.44 -14.39
C ALA A 83 9.01 2.07 -12.95
N LEU A 84 8.25 1.18 -12.32
CA LEU A 84 8.50 0.75 -10.93
C LEU A 84 9.76 -0.13 -10.80
N LYS A 85 10.22 -0.78 -11.88
CA LYS A 85 11.43 -1.62 -11.85
C LYS A 85 12.72 -0.79 -11.83
N ALA A 86 12.72 0.35 -12.53
CA ALA A 86 13.88 1.24 -12.58
C ALA A 86 14.09 2.00 -11.25
N GLY A 87 13.06 2.09 -10.42
CA GLY A 87 13.02 3.01 -9.29
C GLY A 87 12.66 4.42 -9.75
N ILE A 88 12.07 5.20 -8.84
CA ILE A 88 11.53 6.53 -9.12
C ILE A 88 12.25 7.55 -8.24
N SER A 89 12.77 8.60 -8.86
CA SER A 89 13.41 9.74 -8.20
C SER A 89 13.20 11.02 -9.00
N LEU A 90 13.28 12.16 -8.34
CA LEU A 90 13.21 13.48 -8.98
C LEU A 90 14.60 14.08 -9.29
N GLU A 91 15.64 13.67 -8.56
CA GLU A 91 16.99 14.27 -8.65
C GLU A 91 18.13 13.25 -8.83
N GLY A 92 17.81 11.95 -8.93
CA GLY A 92 18.78 10.88 -9.20
C GLY A 92 18.48 9.61 -8.41
N ILE A 93 18.78 8.44 -9.00
CA ILE A 93 18.55 7.13 -8.38
C ILE A 93 19.89 6.66 -7.78
N PRO A 94 19.97 6.31 -6.48
CA PRO A 94 21.12 5.62 -5.93
C PRO A 94 21.39 4.30 -6.68
N GLU A 95 22.67 3.94 -6.87
CA GLU A 95 23.09 2.82 -7.74
C GLU A 95 22.56 1.43 -7.35
N GLU A 96 22.09 1.23 -6.10
CA GLU A 96 21.56 -0.04 -5.64
C GLU A 96 20.07 0.04 -5.28
N THR A 97 19.24 -0.80 -5.93
CA THR A 97 17.83 -0.98 -5.59
C THR A 97 17.50 -2.47 -5.39
N SER A 98 17.72 -2.99 -4.19
CA SER A 98 17.24 -4.34 -3.81
C SER A 98 15.73 -4.38 -3.48
N SER A 99 15.06 -3.21 -3.52
CA SER A 99 13.65 -3.07 -3.15
C SER A 99 12.70 -3.39 -4.31
N ALA A 100 11.58 -4.06 -4.02
CA ALA A 100 10.61 -4.45 -5.03
C ALA A 100 9.95 -3.26 -5.75
N ILE A 101 9.79 -2.13 -5.04
CA ILE A 101 9.43 -0.80 -5.56
C ILE A 101 10.26 0.22 -4.79
N ALA A 102 11.08 1.00 -5.48
CA ALA A 102 11.92 2.04 -4.89
C ALA A 102 11.46 3.44 -5.30
N ILE A 103 11.09 4.27 -4.33
CA ILE A 103 10.71 5.67 -4.55
C ILE A 103 11.56 6.53 -3.63
N TRP A 104 12.48 7.30 -4.19
CA TRP A 104 13.50 8.03 -3.45
C TRP A 104 13.05 9.46 -3.13
N THR A 105 13.32 9.90 -1.91
CA THR A 105 13.16 11.31 -1.53
C THR A 105 14.03 12.21 -2.40
N PRO A 106 13.58 13.44 -2.69
CA PRO A 106 14.31 14.32 -3.61
C PRO A 106 15.51 15.02 -2.96
N THR A 107 15.60 15.09 -1.63
CA THR A 107 16.71 15.78 -0.95
C THR A 107 17.67 14.81 -0.28
N ALA A 108 18.97 15.13 -0.35
CA ALA A 108 20.01 14.35 0.30
C ALA A 108 19.95 14.50 1.84
N PRO A 109 20.22 13.43 2.62
CA PRO A 109 20.53 12.08 2.15
C PRO A 109 19.30 11.38 1.58
N TYR A 110 19.41 10.81 0.37
CA TYR A 110 18.28 10.16 -0.30
C TYR A 110 17.82 8.91 0.47
N VAL A 111 16.51 8.80 0.68
CA VAL A 111 15.91 7.67 1.41
C VAL A 111 14.83 7.02 0.54
N ASN A 112 14.82 5.69 0.49
CA ASN A 112 13.71 4.96 -0.12
C ASN A 112 12.45 5.10 0.74
N SER A 113 11.53 5.96 0.30
CA SER A 113 10.23 6.24 0.94
C SER A 113 9.26 5.06 0.90
N THR A 114 9.53 4.06 0.05
CA THR A 114 8.79 2.80 -0.05
C THR A 114 9.58 1.60 0.48
N ARG A 115 10.54 1.79 1.39
CA ARG A 115 11.29 0.69 2.04
C ARG A 115 10.43 -0.37 2.74
N GLN A 116 9.19 -0.02 3.06
CA GLN A 116 8.21 -0.89 3.71
C GLN A 116 7.45 -1.78 2.71
N VAL A 117 7.52 -1.48 1.42
CA VAL A 117 6.92 -2.30 0.36
C VAL A 117 7.72 -3.60 0.23
N THR A 118 7.08 -4.70 0.57
CA THR A 118 7.59 -6.07 0.42
C THR A 118 7.42 -6.58 -1.01
N HIS A 119 7.97 -7.75 -1.32
CA HIS A 119 7.76 -8.39 -2.62
C HIS A 119 6.27 -8.62 -2.94
N ASN A 120 5.49 -9.04 -1.96
CA ASN A 120 4.09 -9.40 -2.14
C ASN A 120 3.19 -8.16 -2.20
N THR A 121 3.42 -7.18 -1.34
CA THR A 121 2.70 -5.89 -1.43
C THR A 121 3.05 -5.14 -2.71
N ALA A 122 4.27 -5.29 -3.26
CA ALA A 122 4.61 -4.80 -4.59
C ALA A 122 3.80 -5.48 -5.71
N LYS A 123 3.53 -6.79 -5.62
CA LYS A 123 2.63 -7.48 -6.58
C LYS A 123 1.21 -6.93 -6.50
N GLN A 124 0.69 -6.68 -5.30
CA GLN A 124 -0.63 -6.08 -5.11
C GLN A 124 -0.71 -4.68 -5.74
N LEU A 125 0.28 -3.83 -5.49
CA LEU A 125 0.40 -2.50 -6.11
C LEU A 125 0.43 -2.60 -7.64
N LYS A 126 1.27 -3.48 -8.21
CA LYS A 126 1.34 -3.70 -9.66
C LYS A 126 0.01 -4.14 -10.25
N ARG A 127 -0.68 -5.11 -9.63
CA ARG A 127 -2.02 -5.55 -10.06
C ARG A 127 -3.02 -4.41 -10.06
N ALA A 128 -3.02 -3.59 -9.02
CA ALA A 128 -3.92 -2.44 -8.92
C ALA A 128 -3.63 -1.38 -10.00
N PHE A 129 -2.36 -1.06 -10.27
CA PHE A 129 -1.98 -0.15 -11.34
C PHE A 129 -2.35 -0.69 -12.72
N THR A 130 -2.08 -1.97 -12.98
CA THR A 130 -2.48 -2.64 -14.23
C THR A 130 -3.99 -2.63 -14.41
N SER A 131 -4.76 -2.90 -13.35
CA SER A 131 -6.22 -2.84 -13.39
C SER A 131 -6.73 -1.43 -13.72
N ALA A 132 -6.19 -0.40 -13.06
CA ALA A 132 -6.54 1.00 -13.32
C ALA A 132 -6.20 1.42 -14.76
N HIS A 133 -5.07 0.97 -15.30
CA HIS A 133 -4.72 1.19 -16.71
C HIS A 133 -5.72 0.50 -17.65
N GLN A 134 -6.06 -0.77 -17.40
CA GLN A 134 -7.02 -1.53 -18.21
C GLN A 134 -8.43 -0.90 -18.19
N ILE A 135 -8.86 -0.31 -17.08
CA ILE A 135 -10.10 0.47 -17.02
C ILE A 135 -10.01 1.66 -17.98
N GLY A 136 -8.86 2.31 -18.06
CA GLY A 136 -8.60 3.42 -18.97
C GLY A 136 -8.68 3.05 -20.46
N GLU A 137 -8.26 1.83 -20.80
CA GLU A 137 -8.34 1.28 -22.16
C GLU A 137 -9.77 0.86 -22.55
N LYS A 138 -10.55 0.35 -21.58
CA LYS A 138 -11.92 -0.14 -21.83
C LYS A 138 -12.97 0.97 -21.83
N GLU A 139 -12.87 1.90 -20.88
CA GLU A 139 -13.90 2.91 -20.67
C GLU A 139 -13.64 4.16 -21.52
N SER A 140 -14.51 4.34 -22.52
CA SER A 140 -14.48 5.51 -23.43
C SER A 140 -15.20 6.73 -22.85
N SER A 141 -16.20 6.52 -21.99
CA SER A 141 -16.92 7.58 -21.28
C SER A 141 -16.18 8.00 -20.02
N GLU A 142 -16.02 9.31 -19.80
CA GLU A 142 -15.42 9.85 -18.59
C GLU A 142 -16.17 9.42 -17.32
N GLN A 143 -17.50 9.48 -17.34
CA GLN A 143 -18.33 9.11 -16.19
C GLN A 143 -18.16 7.63 -15.84
N ASN A 144 -18.12 6.75 -16.85
CA ASN A 144 -17.92 5.31 -16.63
C ASN A 144 -16.51 5.03 -16.14
N TYR A 145 -15.50 5.73 -16.68
CA TYR A 145 -14.12 5.62 -16.22
C TYR A 145 -14.00 5.95 -14.73
N TRP A 146 -14.54 7.09 -14.29
CA TRP A 146 -14.47 7.47 -12.87
C TRP A 146 -15.21 6.47 -11.98
N THR A 147 -16.38 6.02 -12.40
CA THR A 147 -17.16 5.01 -11.65
C THR A 147 -16.39 3.71 -11.51
N ALA A 148 -15.83 3.20 -12.61
CA ALA A 148 -15.04 1.97 -12.63
C ALA A 148 -13.74 2.12 -11.82
N LEU A 149 -13.03 3.24 -11.95
CA LEU A 149 -11.76 3.49 -11.27
C LEU A 149 -11.89 3.50 -9.74
N PHE A 150 -13.04 3.91 -9.22
CA PHE A 150 -13.34 3.97 -7.77
C PHE A 150 -14.26 2.84 -7.27
N THR A 151 -14.58 1.86 -8.12
CA THR A 151 -15.19 0.61 -7.68
C THR A 151 -14.16 -0.20 -6.88
N ASP A 152 -14.59 -0.97 -5.89
CA ASP A 152 -13.68 -1.87 -5.16
C ASP A 152 -12.95 -2.81 -6.11
N LEU A 153 -11.67 -3.10 -5.83
CA LEU A 153 -10.98 -4.21 -6.50
C LEU A 153 -11.72 -5.52 -6.21
N PRO A 154 -11.74 -6.47 -7.16
CA PRO A 154 -12.32 -7.78 -6.92
C PRO A 154 -11.67 -8.41 -5.69
N THR A 155 -12.49 -8.90 -4.75
CA THR A 155 -12.00 -9.70 -3.64
C THR A 155 -11.34 -10.94 -4.22
N LEU A 156 -10.03 -11.06 -4.02
CA LEU A 156 -9.31 -12.24 -4.45
C LEU A 156 -9.67 -13.37 -3.48
N GLN A 157 -10.08 -14.52 -4.04
CA GLN A 157 -10.22 -15.74 -3.26
C GLN A 157 -8.82 -16.30 -3.04
N GLY A 158 -8.51 -16.60 -1.79
CA GLY A 158 -7.32 -17.33 -1.41
C GLY A 158 -7.67 -18.58 -0.65
N ASP A 159 -6.65 -19.40 -0.43
CA ASP A 159 -6.76 -20.67 0.28
C ASP A 159 -6.95 -20.46 1.79
N ILE A 160 -6.59 -19.30 2.32
CA ILE A 160 -6.73 -18.97 3.74
C ILE A 160 -7.12 -17.51 3.90
N THR A 161 -8.04 -17.26 4.84
CA THR A 161 -8.38 -15.91 5.27
C THR A 161 -8.13 -15.74 6.77
N VAL A 162 -7.27 -14.78 7.12
CA VAL A 162 -7.03 -14.38 8.51
C VAL A 162 -7.65 -13.02 8.74
N THR A 163 -8.54 -12.92 9.72
CA THR A 163 -9.17 -11.66 10.11
C THR A 163 -8.72 -11.27 11.51
N LEU A 164 -7.98 -10.17 11.61
CA LEU A 164 -7.68 -9.52 12.87
C LEU A 164 -8.80 -8.54 13.20
N THR A 165 -9.42 -8.68 14.37
CA THR A 165 -10.41 -7.74 14.89
C THR A 165 -9.90 -7.11 16.17
N LEU A 166 -10.12 -5.80 16.32
CA LEU A 166 -9.82 -5.10 17.57
C LEU A 166 -11.09 -4.72 18.28
N ASP A 167 -11.23 -5.27 19.49
CA ASP A 167 -12.22 -4.84 20.45
C ASP A 167 -11.54 -4.01 21.55
N THR A 168 -11.97 -2.76 21.69
CA THR A 168 -11.35 -1.81 22.61
C THR A 168 -12.42 -0.98 23.30
N ALA A 169 -12.23 -0.73 24.60
CA ALA A 169 -13.20 0.00 25.42
C ALA A 169 -13.39 1.48 25.05
N SER A 170 -12.50 2.07 24.24
CA SER A 170 -12.60 3.47 23.80
C SER A 170 -11.89 3.73 22.46
N ALA A 171 -12.27 4.80 21.77
CA ALA A 171 -11.61 5.23 20.54
C ALA A 171 -10.12 5.59 20.73
N LEU A 172 -9.74 6.13 21.90
CA LEU A 172 -8.34 6.41 22.22
C LEU A 172 -7.53 5.11 22.39
N ALA A 173 -8.11 4.11 23.08
CA ALA A 173 -7.51 2.80 23.19
C ALA A 173 -7.37 2.14 21.81
N GLN A 174 -8.42 2.22 20.97
CA GLN A 174 -8.37 1.75 19.59
C GLN A 174 -7.22 2.40 18.81
N HIS A 175 -7.10 3.73 18.86
CA HIS A 175 -6.07 4.47 18.16
C HIS A 175 -4.66 4.05 18.60
N ASN A 176 -4.42 3.95 19.91
CA ASN A 176 -3.13 3.53 20.45
C ASN A 176 -2.79 2.09 20.06
N THR A 177 -3.78 1.19 20.10
CA THR A 177 -3.61 -0.21 19.70
C THR A 177 -3.29 -0.35 18.22
N ILE A 178 -4.01 0.36 17.36
CA ILE A 178 -3.71 0.42 15.91
C ILE A 178 -2.29 0.94 15.69
N GLY A 179 -1.87 2.00 16.39
CA GLY A 179 -0.52 2.55 16.27
C GLY A 179 0.58 1.57 16.73
N ALA A 180 0.32 0.73 17.72
CA ALA A 180 1.25 -0.33 18.13
C ALA A 180 1.30 -1.48 17.12
N LEU A 181 0.15 -1.85 16.55
CA LEU A 181 0.02 -2.84 15.48
C LEU A 181 0.76 -2.43 14.22
N GLU A 182 0.56 -1.21 13.76
CA GLU A 182 1.18 -0.66 12.55
C GLU A 182 2.72 -0.67 12.63
N LYS A 183 3.30 -0.61 13.82
CA LYS A 183 4.76 -0.73 14.02
C LYS A 183 5.28 -2.15 13.74
N ARG A 184 4.43 -3.17 13.80
CA ARG A 184 4.80 -4.59 13.68
C ARG A 184 4.20 -5.31 12.48
N ALA A 185 3.16 -4.74 11.88
CA ALA A 185 2.41 -5.33 10.78
C ALA A 185 3.28 -5.97 9.68
N LEU A 186 4.36 -5.31 9.26
CA LEU A 186 5.28 -5.87 8.27
C LEU A 186 6.05 -7.08 8.76
N SER A 187 6.52 -7.06 10.01
CA SER A 187 7.20 -8.22 10.60
C SER A 187 6.27 -9.42 10.60
N TRP A 188 5.00 -9.19 10.91
CA TRP A 188 3.98 -10.23 10.97
C TRP A 188 3.64 -10.82 9.62
N LEU A 189 3.42 -9.96 8.62
CA LEU A 189 3.20 -10.41 7.24
C LEU A 189 4.39 -11.25 6.77
N ASN A 190 5.62 -10.80 7.03
CA ASN A 190 6.81 -11.56 6.67
C ASN A 190 6.88 -12.91 7.40
N THR A 191 6.60 -12.96 8.70
CA THR A 191 6.58 -14.23 9.46
C THR A 191 5.57 -15.20 8.86
N LEU A 192 4.32 -14.78 8.64
CA LEU A 192 3.28 -15.62 8.04
C LEU A 192 3.69 -16.16 6.67
N GLU A 193 4.27 -15.31 5.83
CA GLU A 193 4.71 -15.69 4.49
C GLU A 193 5.88 -16.69 4.52
N THR A 194 6.85 -16.49 5.42
CA THR A 194 8.02 -17.38 5.53
C THR A 194 7.72 -18.71 6.20
N THR A 195 6.80 -18.73 7.17
CA THR A 195 6.54 -19.90 8.03
C THR A 195 5.63 -20.92 7.35
N ALA A 196 4.68 -20.48 6.54
CA ALA A 196 3.62 -21.34 6.01
C ALA A 196 3.64 -21.52 4.49
N HIS A 197 4.69 -21.06 3.81
CA HIS A 197 4.79 -21.10 2.34
C HIS A 197 3.54 -20.50 1.67
N ILE A 198 3.08 -19.39 2.23
CA ILE A 198 1.91 -18.65 1.76
C ILE A 198 2.33 -17.27 1.26
N GLU A 199 1.56 -16.73 0.33
CA GLU A 199 1.73 -15.38 -0.19
C GLU A 199 0.51 -14.54 0.14
N CYS A 200 0.71 -13.36 0.75
CA CYS A 200 -0.38 -12.42 0.98
C CYS A 200 -0.87 -11.84 -0.34
N GLN A 201 -2.10 -12.19 -0.71
CA GLN A 201 -2.71 -11.81 -1.98
C GLN A 201 -3.47 -10.50 -1.89
N SER A 202 -4.11 -10.22 -0.75
CA SER A 202 -4.83 -8.96 -0.50
C SER A 202 -4.92 -8.64 0.99
N LEU A 203 -4.94 -7.35 1.30
CA LEU A 203 -5.25 -6.80 2.61
C LEU A 203 -6.51 -5.94 2.52
N HIS A 204 -7.47 -6.19 3.42
CA HIS A 204 -8.70 -5.42 3.51
C HIS A 204 -8.91 -4.85 4.92
N PHE A 205 -8.93 -3.53 5.03
CA PHE A 205 -9.07 -2.75 6.25
C PHE A 205 -10.51 -2.24 6.39
N THR A 206 -11.13 -2.58 7.51
CA THR A 206 -12.41 -2.00 7.93
C THR A 206 -12.16 -1.12 9.15
N THR A 207 -12.79 0.05 9.22
CA THR A 207 -12.64 0.99 10.35
C THR A 207 -13.94 1.22 11.13
N HIS A 208 -15.09 0.88 10.54
CA HIS A 208 -16.42 1.01 11.14
C HIS A 208 -17.31 -0.18 10.75
N PRO A 209 -18.17 -0.68 11.64
CA PRO A 209 -18.34 -0.27 13.05
C PRO A 209 -17.22 -0.78 13.98
N MET A 210 -16.45 -1.76 13.54
CA MET A 210 -15.30 -2.32 14.26
C MET A 210 -14.06 -2.23 13.37
N TRP A 211 -12.89 -2.00 13.96
CA TRP A 211 -11.65 -2.06 13.20
C TRP A 211 -11.27 -3.51 12.94
N SER A 212 -11.01 -3.83 11.67
CA SER A 212 -10.52 -5.15 11.28
C SER A 212 -9.54 -5.07 10.12
N VAL A 213 -8.66 -6.08 10.06
CA VAL A 213 -7.79 -6.33 8.90
C VAL A 213 -8.01 -7.77 8.48
N GLN A 214 -8.61 -7.94 7.30
CA GLN A 214 -8.73 -9.23 6.65
C GLN A 214 -7.56 -9.40 5.69
N MET A 215 -6.87 -10.53 5.80
CA MET A 215 -5.70 -10.88 5.02
C MET A 215 -6.01 -12.18 4.31
N THR A 216 -5.90 -12.16 2.98
CA THR A 216 -6.12 -13.35 2.15
C THR A 216 -4.79 -13.86 1.65
N PHE A 217 -4.57 -15.17 1.79
CA PHE A 217 -3.34 -15.83 1.42
C PHE A 217 -3.58 -16.95 0.41
N ILE A 218 -2.59 -17.19 -0.45
CA ILE A 218 -2.55 -18.33 -1.36
C ILE A 218 -1.35 -19.22 -1.04
N ASN A 219 -1.49 -20.53 -1.25
CA ASN A 219 -0.41 -21.48 -1.14
C ASN A 219 0.56 -21.33 -2.31
N THR A 220 1.85 -21.11 -2.02
CA THR A 220 2.87 -21.02 -3.07
C THR A 220 3.39 -22.39 -3.54
N HIS A 221 3.07 -23.46 -2.81
CA HIS A 221 3.42 -24.84 -3.13
C HIS A 221 2.16 -25.73 -3.14
N PRO A 222 1.42 -25.79 -4.26
CA PRO A 222 0.15 -26.53 -4.35
C PRO A 222 0.26 -28.03 -4.05
N SER A 223 1.47 -28.60 -4.17
CA SER A 223 1.76 -30.00 -3.86
C SER A 223 1.88 -30.28 -2.36
N GLU A 224 2.02 -29.24 -1.53
CA GLU A 224 2.13 -29.35 -0.09
C GLU A 224 0.85 -28.82 0.56
N SER A 225 0.31 -29.57 1.52
CA SER A 225 -0.80 -29.06 2.33
C SER A 225 -0.32 -27.86 3.14
N ILE A 226 -1.13 -26.81 3.22
CA ILE A 226 -0.78 -25.64 4.01
C ILE A 226 -0.65 -26.06 5.48
N ASP A 227 0.47 -25.69 6.10
CA ASP A 227 0.72 -25.99 7.52
C ASP A 227 -0.11 -25.05 8.41
N THR A 228 -1.35 -25.45 8.66
CA THR A 228 -2.29 -24.71 9.49
C THR A 228 -1.80 -24.56 10.95
N ASN A 229 -1.01 -25.52 11.45
CA ASN A 229 -0.43 -25.45 12.79
C ASN A 229 0.65 -24.37 12.86
N ALA A 230 1.49 -24.26 11.84
CA ALA A 230 2.52 -23.22 11.77
C ALA A 230 1.90 -21.81 11.66
N ILE A 231 0.80 -21.67 10.92
CA ILE A 231 0.01 -20.42 10.88
C ILE A 231 -0.57 -20.10 12.26
N GLN A 232 -1.20 -21.08 12.91
CA GLN A 232 -1.78 -20.87 14.23
C GLN A 232 -0.69 -20.47 15.25
N ALA A 233 0.44 -21.17 15.28
CA ALA A 233 1.56 -20.85 16.17
C ALA A 233 2.14 -19.45 15.91
N ALA A 234 2.23 -19.05 14.63
CA ALA A 234 2.62 -17.69 14.27
C ALA A 234 1.61 -16.68 14.83
N LEU A 235 0.30 -16.86 14.60
CA LEU A 235 -0.75 -15.98 15.11
C LEU A 235 -0.77 -15.89 16.64
N GLU A 236 -0.57 -17.01 17.35
CA GLU A 236 -0.44 -17.05 18.82
C GLU A 236 0.77 -16.24 19.30
N THR A 237 1.91 -16.35 18.62
CA THR A 237 3.10 -15.54 18.89
C THR A 237 2.81 -14.05 18.68
N LEU A 238 2.09 -13.71 17.60
CA LEU A 238 1.70 -12.32 17.33
C LEU A 238 0.77 -11.75 18.40
N GLN A 239 -0.21 -12.55 18.85
CA GLN A 239 -1.11 -12.19 19.93
C GLN A 239 -0.33 -11.95 21.23
N GLN A 240 0.58 -12.85 21.59
CA GLN A 240 1.41 -12.69 22.80
C GLN A 240 2.29 -11.43 22.74
N ASP A 241 2.86 -11.13 21.58
CA ASP A 241 3.65 -9.91 21.35
C ASP A 241 2.81 -8.64 21.50
N LEU A 242 1.56 -8.65 21.03
CA LEU A 242 0.62 -7.55 21.24
C LEU A 242 0.30 -7.37 22.71
N ASP A 243 -0.10 -8.44 23.39
CA ASP A 243 -0.52 -8.38 24.79
C ASP A 243 0.60 -7.85 25.68
N THR A 244 1.84 -8.28 25.41
CA THR A 244 3.05 -7.79 26.11
C THR A 244 3.27 -6.29 25.88
N SER A 245 2.91 -5.78 24.71
CA SER A 245 3.24 -4.40 24.30
C SER A 245 2.16 -3.39 24.61
N LEU A 246 0.91 -3.82 24.65
CA LEU A 246 -0.25 -2.97 24.89
C LEU A 246 -0.55 -2.81 26.39
N GLY A 247 0.03 -3.67 27.24
CA GLY A 247 -0.39 -3.80 28.63
C GLY A 247 -1.81 -4.39 28.72
N GLN A 248 -2.31 -4.65 29.93
CA GLN A 248 -3.56 -5.40 30.17
C GLN A 248 -4.89 -4.67 29.80
N GLN A 249 -4.97 -3.89 28.71
CA GLN A 249 -6.12 -3.00 28.49
C GLN A 249 -6.71 -2.91 27.05
N PRO A 250 -6.31 -3.76 26.09
CA PRO A 250 -7.25 -4.14 25.03
C PRO A 250 -7.34 -5.66 24.78
N HIS A 251 -8.56 -6.15 24.52
CA HIS A 251 -8.78 -7.52 24.05
C HIS A 251 -8.62 -7.56 22.52
N THR A 252 -7.47 -8.03 22.04
CA THR A 252 -7.31 -8.32 20.61
C THR A 252 -7.78 -9.74 20.35
N THR A 253 -8.62 -9.94 19.32
CA THR A 253 -9.09 -11.27 18.93
C THR A 253 -8.72 -11.51 17.47
N PHE A 254 -7.97 -12.58 17.21
CA PHE A 254 -7.75 -13.10 15.88
C PHE A 254 -8.83 -14.14 15.56
N HIS A 255 -9.51 -13.97 14.43
CA HIS A 255 -10.38 -14.97 13.83
C HIS A 255 -9.76 -15.44 12.53
N TYR A 256 -9.63 -16.75 12.33
CA TYR A 256 -9.10 -17.30 11.08
C TYR A 256 -10.03 -18.36 10.53
N THR A 257 -10.16 -18.37 9.20
CA THR A 257 -10.94 -19.33 8.44
C THR A 257 -10.04 -19.92 7.38
N PHE A 258 -9.97 -21.25 7.35
CA PHE A 258 -9.36 -22.04 6.28
C PHE A 258 -10.43 -22.41 5.25
#